data_AF-A0A1L5KS51-F1
#
_entry.id   AF-A0A1L5KS51-F1
#
_cell.length_a   1.000
_cell.length_b   1.000
_cell.length_c   1.000
_cell.angle_alpha   90.00
_cell.angle_beta   90.00
_cell.angle_gamma   90.00
#
_symmetry.space_group_name_H-M   'P 1'
#
loop_
_entity.id
_entity.type
_entity.pdbx_description
1 polymer ?
#
loop_
_entity_poly.entity_id
_entity_poly.type
_entity_poly.pdbx_seq_one_letter_code
_entity_poly.pdbx_strand_id
1 'polypeptide(L)'
;MTCGVCKEKQCLFPKPCKNLKADHKDYVRLLRELRALPKVKKVFIRSGIRFDYVMADKDDTFLRELCKYHVSGQLKVAPEHVSDAVLKKMGKPENGVYQSFVKKYMKINQEISKDQYLVPYLMSSHPGSTMKDAIKLAEYLRDLGYMPEQVQDFYPTPSTVSTCMYYTGVDPRDMSPVYVPKNPHEKAMQRALIQYRDP
;
A
#
# COMPACT_ATOMS: atom_id res chain seq x y z
N MET A 1 26.19 18.51 -1.20
CA MET A 1 25.72 17.86 0.06
C MET A 1 26.93 17.22 0.71
N THR A 2 27.30 17.63 1.93
CA THR A 2 28.46 17.13 2.68
C THR A 2 28.16 15.86 3.50
N CYS A 3 26.97 15.28 3.35
CA CYS A 3 26.55 14.03 3.99
C CYS A 3 25.50 13.31 3.12
N GLY A 4 25.64 11.98 2.99
CA GLY A 4 24.95 11.17 1.96
C GLY A 4 23.57 10.62 2.33
N VAL A 5 23.10 10.78 3.56
CA VAL A 5 21.78 10.26 3.99
C VAL A 5 21.05 11.26 4.89
N CYS A 6 19.74 11.42 4.67
CA CYS A 6 18.88 12.17 5.57
C CYS A 6 18.66 11.38 6.86
N LYS A 7 19.03 11.94 8.02
CA LYS A 7 18.86 11.26 9.32
C LYS A 7 17.41 11.18 9.79
N GLU A 8 16.61 12.21 9.50
CA GLU A 8 15.27 12.37 10.08
C GLU A 8 14.14 12.42 9.04
N LYS A 9 14.47 12.29 7.74
CA LYS A 9 13.47 12.41 6.66
C LYS A 9 13.19 11.06 6.04
N GLN A 10 11.89 10.76 5.90
CA GLN A 10 11.43 9.66 5.07
C GLN A 10 11.09 10.21 3.68
N CYS A 11 11.64 9.61 2.61
CA CYS A 11 11.54 10.18 1.26
C CYS A 11 10.11 10.26 0.72
N LEU A 12 9.20 9.41 1.19
CA LEU A 12 7.82 9.32 0.70
C LEU A 12 6.75 9.68 1.73
N PHE A 13 7.14 9.95 2.98
CA PHE A 13 6.21 10.19 4.08
C PHE A 13 6.57 11.47 4.85
N PRO A 14 5.58 12.29 5.27
CA PRO A 14 4.14 12.17 4.98
C PRO A 14 3.77 12.57 3.55
N LYS A 15 4.64 13.30 2.86
CA LYS A 15 4.54 13.64 1.45
C LYS A 15 5.88 13.34 0.76
N PRO A 16 5.90 13.10 -0.55
CA PRO A 16 7.16 12.94 -1.29
C PRO A 16 8.10 14.13 -1.05
N CYS A 17 9.36 13.82 -0.75
CA CYS A 17 10.40 14.81 -0.54
C CYS A 17 10.64 15.63 -1.82
N LYS A 18 10.84 16.94 -1.69
CA LYS A 18 11.14 17.82 -2.84
C LYS A 18 12.42 17.45 -3.58
N ASN A 19 13.35 16.78 -2.89
CA ASN A 19 14.61 16.30 -3.46
C ASN A 19 14.49 14.89 -4.07
N LEU A 20 13.35 14.21 -3.89
CA LEU A 20 13.12 12.90 -4.49
C LEU A 20 12.94 13.08 -6.00
N LYS A 21 13.82 12.43 -6.76
CA LYS A 21 13.66 12.29 -8.21
C LYS A 21 12.87 11.00 -8.45
N ALA A 22 11.55 11.13 -8.53
CA ALA A 22 10.69 10.00 -8.91
C ALA A 22 10.79 9.78 -10.41
N ASP A 23 11.42 8.68 -10.79
CA ASP A 23 11.59 8.22 -12.18
C ASP A 23 11.63 6.68 -12.19
N HIS A 24 11.04 6.09 -13.22
CA HIS A 24 10.98 4.65 -13.45
C HIS A 24 11.62 4.22 -14.78
N LYS A 25 12.30 5.13 -15.50
CA LYS A 25 12.90 4.86 -16.84
C LYS A 25 13.83 3.66 -16.87
N ASP A 26 14.73 3.52 -15.90
CA ASP A 26 15.65 2.38 -15.85
C ASP A 26 14.90 1.06 -15.66
N TYR A 27 13.84 1.08 -14.84
CA TYR A 27 13.01 -0.09 -14.62
C TYR A 27 12.20 -0.46 -15.87
N VAL A 28 11.62 0.53 -16.56
CA VAL A 28 10.95 0.34 -17.86
C VAL A 28 11.92 -0.21 -18.90
N ARG A 29 13.15 0.32 -18.98
CA ARG A 29 14.19 -0.17 -19.90
C ARG A 29 14.48 -1.66 -19.64
N LEU A 30 14.75 -2.02 -18.39
CA LEU A 30 14.99 -3.40 -17.99
C LEU A 30 13.82 -4.32 -18.36
N LEU A 31 12.59 -3.91 -18.07
CA LEU A 31 11.40 -4.70 -18.38
C LEU A 31 11.23 -4.93 -19.89
N ARG A 32 11.54 -3.93 -20.71
CA ARG A 32 11.52 -4.03 -22.18
C ARG A 32 12.61 -4.95 -22.70
N GLU A 33 13.84 -4.84 -22.18
CA GLU A 33 14.96 -5.72 -22.51
C GLU A 33 14.63 -7.18 -22.20
N LEU A 34 14.11 -7.47 -21.00
CA LEU A 34 13.68 -8.81 -20.60
C LEU A 34 12.60 -9.36 -21.53
N ARG A 35 11.67 -8.51 -22.00
CA ARG A 35 10.60 -8.92 -22.92
C ARG A 35 11.08 -9.18 -24.35
N ALA A 36 12.22 -8.62 -24.74
CA ALA A 36 12.83 -8.78 -26.06
C ALA A 36 13.71 -10.04 -26.16
N LEU A 37 14.02 -10.69 -25.03
CA LEU A 37 14.84 -11.90 -25.01
C LEU A 37 14.19 -13.04 -25.81
N PRO A 38 14.97 -13.77 -26.64
CA PRO A 38 14.46 -14.92 -27.37
C PRO A 38 13.79 -15.94 -26.43
N LYS A 39 12.66 -16.50 -26.85
CA LYS A 39 11.84 -17.49 -26.12
C LYS A 39 11.10 -16.95 -24.88
N VAL A 40 11.28 -15.68 -24.47
CA VAL A 40 10.47 -15.06 -23.41
C VAL A 40 9.13 -14.61 -23.98
N LYS A 41 8.03 -15.21 -23.51
CA LYS A 41 6.67 -14.86 -23.97
C LYS A 41 6.06 -13.67 -23.23
N LYS A 42 6.24 -13.61 -21.90
CA LYS A 42 5.65 -12.58 -21.02
C LYS A 42 6.56 -12.37 -19.81
N VAL A 43 6.57 -11.14 -19.30
CA VAL A 43 7.30 -10.76 -18.08
C VAL A 43 6.27 -10.12 -17.15
N PHE A 44 6.04 -10.69 -15.96
CA PHE A 44 5.04 -10.20 -15.01
C PHE A 44 5.69 -9.73 -13.71
N ILE A 45 5.14 -8.66 -13.13
CA ILE A 45 5.58 -8.14 -11.83
C ILE A 45 4.71 -8.73 -10.72
N ARG A 46 5.35 -9.45 -9.78
CA ARG A 46 4.68 -10.10 -8.63
C ARG A 46 5.05 -9.52 -7.27
N SER A 47 6.02 -8.62 -7.21
CA SER A 47 6.59 -8.06 -5.96
C SER A 47 5.69 -7.04 -5.24
N GLY A 48 4.54 -6.72 -5.82
CA GLY A 48 3.78 -5.52 -5.44
C GLY A 48 4.48 -4.24 -5.88
N ILE A 49 3.72 -3.15 -5.96
CA ILE A 49 4.24 -1.83 -6.32
C ILE A 49 3.92 -0.79 -5.25
N ARG A 50 4.84 0.15 -5.06
CA ARG A 50 4.61 1.35 -4.25
C ARG A 50 3.82 2.36 -5.06
N PHE A 51 2.50 2.29 -4.95
CA PHE A 51 1.58 3.16 -5.70
C PHE A 51 1.89 4.65 -5.49
N ASP A 52 2.35 5.04 -4.31
CA ASP A 52 2.70 6.41 -3.98
C ASP A 52 3.97 6.90 -4.68
N TYR A 53 4.96 6.03 -4.88
CA TYR A 53 6.13 6.34 -5.70
C TYR A 53 5.76 6.42 -7.18
N VAL A 54 4.88 5.53 -7.66
CA VAL A 54 4.32 5.59 -9.02
C VAL A 54 3.55 6.89 -9.26
N MET A 55 2.77 7.34 -8.27
CA MET A 55 2.01 8.58 -8.34
C MET A 55 2.87 9.84 -8.17
N ALA A 56 4.08 9.71 -7.60
CA ALA A 56 5.03 10.80 -7.51
C ALA A 56 5.77 11.05 -8.84
N ASP A 57 5.81 10.04 -9.72
CA ASP A 57 6.33 10.20 -11.08
C ASP A 57 5.35 11.02 -11.92
N LYS A 58 5.88 12.02 -12.63
CA LYS A 58 5.09 12.87 -13.53
C LYS A 58 4.85 12.20 -14.89
N ASP A 59 5.66 11.19 -15.21
CA ASP A 59 5.58 10.44 -16.46
C ASP A 59 4.79 9.14 -16.26
N ASP A 60 3.69 9.00 -17.01
CA ASP A 60 2.82 7.84 -16.95
C ASP A 60 3.38 6.62 -17.68
N THR A 61 4.55 6.73 -18.33
CA THR A 61 5.17 5.67 -19.13
C THR A 61 5.27 4.36 -18.37
N PHE A 62 5.71 4.40 -17.10
CA PHE A 62 5.80 3.18 -16.31
C PHE A 62 4.45 2.55 -16.01
N LEU A 63 3.46 3.34 -15.58
CA LEU A 63 2.13 2.80 -15.26
C LEU A 63 1.45 2.23 -16.51
N ARG A 64 1.61 2.88 -17.66
CA ARG A 64 1.11 2.38 -18.95
C ARG A 64 1.82 1.08 -19.37
N GLU A 65 3.15 1.01 -19.26
CA GLU A 65 3.93 -0.21 -19.55
C GLU A 65 3.50 -1.36 -18.61
N LEU A 66 3.31 -1.07 -17.32
CA LEU A 66 2.87 -2.00 -16.30
C LEU A 66 1.52 -2.64 -16.67
N CYS A 67 0.47 -1.84 -16.90
CA CYS A 67 -0.86 -2.35 -17.25
C CYS A 67 -0.84 -3.10 -18.59
N LYS A 68 -0.10 -2.55 -19.57
CA LYS A 68 -0.07 -3.10 -20.93
C LYS A 68 0.69 -4.42 -21.03
N TYR A 69 1.71 -4.66 -20.22
CA TYR A 69 2.58 -5.83 -20.44
C TYR A 69 2.89 -6.65 -19.19
N HIS A 70 2.84 -6.06 -18.00
CA HIS A 70 3.44 -6.67 -16.80
C HIS A 70 2.44 -7.09 -15.72
N VAL A 71 1.14 -6.93 -15.98
CA VAL A 71 0.05 -7.44 -15.14
C VAL A 71 -0.64 -8.61 -15.83
N SER A 72 -0.72 -9.76 -15.15
CA SER A 72 -1.34 -10.99 -15.66
C SER A 72 -2.85 -11.10 -15.42
N GLY A 73 -3.46 -10.06 -14.85
CA GLY A 73 -4.89 -9.98 -14.51
C GLY A 73 -5.11 -9.27 -13.18
N GLN A 74 -4.29 -9.60 -12.18
CA GLN A 74 -4.36 -8.97 -10.86
C GLN A 74 -3.08 -8.20 -10.56
N LEU A 75 -3.23 -6.96 -10.08
CA LEU A 75 -2.13 -6.16 -9.57
C LEU A 75 -2.24 -6.03 -8.06
N LYS A 76 -1.22 -6.56 -7.38
CA LYS A 76 -1.09 -6.55 -5.93
C LYS A 76 -0.60 -5.18 -5.46
N VAL A 77 -1.37 -4.53 -4.59
CA VAL A 77 -1.03 -3.21 -4.04
C VAL A 77 -1.30 -3.22 -2.54
N ALA A 78 -0.42 -2.58 -1.76
CA ALA A 78 -0.52 -2.59 -0.30
C ALA A 78 -0.85 -1.18 0.24
N PRO A 79 -2.13 -0.75 0.21
CA PRO A 79 -2.58 0.43 0.93
C PRO A 79 -2.52 0.23 2.46
N GLU A 80 -2.53 -1.02 2.94
CA GLU A 80 -2.53 -1.45 4.34
C GLU A 80 -3.80 -1.08 5.13
N HIS A 81 -4.28 0.16 5.01
CA HIS A 81 -5.50 0.63 5.68
C HIS A 81 -6.17 1.74 4.87
N VAL A 82 -7.38 2.15 5.27
CA VAL A 82 -8.13 3.26 4.65
C VAL A 82 -8.34 4.47 5.58
N SER A 83 -7.80 4.38 6.80
CA SER A 83 -7.95 5.42 7.82
C SER A 83 -6.66 6.20 7.88
N ASP A 84 -6.71 7.50 7.58
CA ASP A 84 -5.52 8.34 7.55
C ASP A 84 -4.84 8.43 8.93
N ALA A 85 -5.61 8.30 10.01
CA ALA A 85 -5.07 8.21 11.37
C ALA A 85 -4.18 6.98 11.55
N VAL A 86 -4.64 5.81 11.10
CA VAL A 86 -3.88 4.56 11.13
C VAL A 86 -2.70 4.62 10.15
N LEU A 87 -2.93 5.06 8.91
CA LEU A 87 -1.89 5.18 7.87
C LEU A 87 -0.73 6.08 8.32
N LYS A 88 -1.02 7.18 9.03
CA LYS A 88 0.01 8.04 9.63
C LYS A 88 0.87 7.30 10.65
N LYS A 89 0.28 6.42 11.46
CA LYS A 89 1.00 5.54 12.40
C LYS A 89 1.81 4.46 11.66
N MET A 90 1.33 3.98 10.52
CA MET A 90 2.05 3.05 9.63
C MET A 90 3.18 3.69 8.81
N GLY A 91 3.26 5.03 8.74
CA GLY A 91 4.20 5.71 7.85
C GLY A 91 3.80 5.60 6.36
N LYS A 92 2.52 5.44 6.09
CA LYS A 92 1.93 5.33 4.75
C LYS A 92 1.26 6.66 4.36
N PRO A 93 1.17 6.98 3.06
CA PRO A 93 0.43 8.16 2.59
C PRO A 93 -1.06 8.05 2.91
N GLU A 94 -1.75 9.19 2.85
CA GLU A 94 -3.21 9.26 3.00
C GLU A 94 -3.94 8.43 1.94
N ASN A 95 -5.12 7.91 2.29
CA ASN A 95 -5.95 7.08 1.42
C ASN A 95 -6.28 7.78 0.09
N GLY A 96 -6.35 9.12 0.08
CA GLY A 96 -6.55 9.90 -1.15
C GLY A 96 -5.52 9.64 -2.25
N VAL A 97 -4.28 9.30 -1.88
CA VAL A 97 -3.22 8.92 -2.84
C VAL A 97 -3.54 7.56 -3.47
N TYR A 98 -3.99 6.61 -2.66
CA TYR A 98 -4.42 5.29 -3.15
C TYR A 98 -5.66 5.41 -4.06
N GLN A 99 -6.67 6.19 -3.68
CA GLN A 99 -7.85 6.43 -4.54
C GLN A 99 -7.48 7.07 -5.88
N SER A 100 -6.52 8.01 -5.87
CA SER A 100 -6.01 8.62 -7.10
C SER A 100 -5.31 7.59 -7.99
N PHE A 101 -4.52 6.69 -7.40
CA PHE A 101 -3.90 5.59 -8.11
C PHE A 101 -4.95 4.63 -8.71
N VAL A 102 -5.98 4.23 -7.94
CA VAL A 102 -7.08 3.36 -8.41
C VAL A 102 -7.76 3.96 -9.64
N LYS A 103 -8.13 5.25 -9.58
CA LYS A 103 -8.76 5.96 -10.70
C LYS A 103 -7.88 5.97 -11.95
N LYS A 104 -6.59 6.27 -11.79
CA LYS A 104 -5.62 6.30 -12.90
C LYS A 104 -5.40 4.92 -13.51
N TYR A 105 -5.29 3.89 -12.67
CA TYR A 105 -5.15 2.50 -13.09
C TYR A 105 -6.38 2.01 -13.87
N MET A 106 -7.60 2.29 -13.38
CA MET A 106 -8.85 1.94 -14.07
C MET A 106 -8.97 2.66 -15.42
N LYS A 107 -8.64 3.95 -15.47
CA LYS A 107 -8.65 4.73 -16.71
C LYS A 107 -7.71 4.14 -17.77
N ILE A 108 -6.47 3.82 -17.39
CA ILE A 108 -5.50 3.21 -18.31
C ILE A 108 -5.99 1.84 -18.78
N ASN A 109 -6.56 1.02 -17.90
CA ASN A 109 -7.12 -0.28 -18.27
C ASN A 109 -8.27 -0.19 -19.27
N GLN A 110 -9.16 0.79 -19.12
CA GLN A 110 -10.21 1.08 -20.11
C GLN A 110 -9.61 1.49 -21.46
N GLU A 111 -8.60 2.38 -21.47
CA GLU A 111 -7.93 2.82 -22.71
C GLU A 111 -7.24 1.67 -23.46
N ILE A 112 -6.71 0.66 -22.76
CA ILE A 112 -6.05 -0.50 -23.36
C ILE A 112 -6.97 -1.73 -23.50
N SER A 113 -8.25 -1.57 -23.19
CA SER A 113 -9.28 -2.63 -23.23
C SER A 113 -8.87 -3.91 -22.49
N LYS A 114 -8.39 -3.76 -21.25
CA LYS A 114 -8.06 -4.90 -20.39
C LYS A 114 -8.87 -4.90 -19.10
N ASP A 115 -9.36 -6.08 -18.75
CA ASP A 115 -10.02 -6.34 -17.47
C ASP A 115 -8.96 -6.78 -16.45
N GLN A 116 -8.38 -5.80 -15.75
CA GLN A 116 -7.42 -6.05 -14.68
C GLN A 116 -7.93 -5.48 -13.35
N TYR A 117 -7.68 -6.21 -12.28
CA TYR A 117 -8.20 -5.89 -10.95
C TYR A 117 -7.08 -5.58 -9.97
N LEU A 118 -7.36 -4.69 -9.03
CA LEU A 118 -6.47 -4.42 -7.90
C LEU A 118 -6.79 -5.39 -6.77
N VAL A 119 -5.75 -5.99 -6.21
CA VAL A 119 -5.85 -6.84 -5.02
C VAL A 119 -5.19 -6.09 -3.86
N PRO A 120 -5.98 -5.42 -3.00
CA PRO A 120 -5.45 -4.67 -1.87
C PRO A 120 -4.98 -5.60 -0.75
N TYR A 121 -3.78 -5.35 -0.25
CA TYR A 121 -3.29 -5.91 1.02
C TYR A 121 -3.69 -4.98 2.15
N LEU A 122 -4.44 -5.51 3.10
CA LEU A 122 -5.02 -4.78 4.22
C LEU A 122 -4.64 -5.46 5.54
N MET A 123 -4.47 -4.64 6.56
CA MET A 123 -4.00 -5.05 7.88
C MET A 123 -5.02 -4.69 8.96
N SER A 124 -5.38 -5.65 9.79
CA SER A 124 -6.18 -5.42 11.01
C SER A 124 -5.30 -5.18 12.23
N SER A 125 -5.87 -4.58 13.27
CA SER A 125 -5.28 -4.50 14.62
C SER A 125 -3.91 -3.81 14.72
N HIS A 126 -3.56 -2.96 13.75
CA HIS A 126 -2.33 -2.17 13.83
C HIS A 126 -2.41 -1.13 14.99
N PRO A 127 -1.29 -0.77 15.66
CA PRO A 127 -1.27 0.31 16.65
C PRO A 127 -1.85 1.63 16.10
N GLY A 128 -2.93 2.10 16.72
CA GLY A 128 -3.73 3.24 16.29
C GLY A 128 -5.04 2.85 15.62
N SER A 129 -5.26 1.56 15.31
CA SER A 129 -6.51 1.04 14.75
C SER A 129 -7.53 0.78 15.84
N THR A 130 -8.54 1.64 15.92
CA THR A 130 -9.70 1.45 16.80
C THR A 130 -10.81 0.66 16.08
N MET A 131 -11.84 0.25 16.81
CA MET A 131 -13.03 -0.37 16.19
C MET A 131 -13.67 0.52 15.12
N LYS A 132 -13.64 1.86 15.27
CA LYS A 132 -14.15 2.79 14.26
C LYS A 132 -13.36 2.72 12.96
N ASP A 133 -12.05 2.53 13.05
CA ASP A 133 -11.17 2.38 11.89
C ASP A 133 -11.41 1.05 11.19
N ALA A 134 -11.63 -0.02 11.94
CA ALA A 134 -11.99 -1.33 11.40
C ALA A 134 -13.35 -1.30 10.68
N ILE A 135 -14.35 -0.61 11.24
CA ILE A 135 -15.65 -0.40 10.56
C ILE A 135 -15.45 0.37 9.24
N LYS A 136 -14.68 1.46 9.26
CA LYS A 136 -14.38 2.23 8.03
C LYS A 136 -13.72 1.37 6.96
N LEU A 137 -12.84 0.44 7.37
CA LEU A 137 -12.21 -0.51 6.47
C LEU A 137 -13.20 -1.51 5.90
N ALA A 138 -14.12 -2.03 6.72
CA ALA A 138 -15.18 -2.93 6.28
C ALA A 138 -16.15 -2.27 5.29
N GLU A 139 -16.56 -1.03 5.54
CA GLU A 139 -17.39 -0.24 4.63
C GLU A 139 -16.71 -0.04 3.28
N TYR A 140 -15.42 0.30 3.29
CA TYR A 140 -14.63 0.44 2.07
C TYR A 140 -14.59 -0.87 1.27
N LEU A 141 -14.38 -2.01 1.92
CA LEU A 141 -14.35 -3.32 1.26
C LEU A 141 -15.71 -3.71 0.68
N ARG A 142 -16.79 -3.44 1.40
CA ARG A 142 -18.16 -3.61 0.91
C ARG A 142 -18.39 -2.82 -0.37
N ASP A 143 -18.00 -1.55 -0.37
CA ASP A 143 -18.22 -0.66 -1.53
C ASP A 143 -17.31 -1.02 -2.71
N LEU A 144 -16.12 -1.55 -2.44
CA LEU A 144 -15.22 -2.11 -3.46
C LEU A 144 -15.78 -3.41 -4.07
N GLY A 145 -16.75 -4.06 -3.41
CA GLY A 145 -17.30 -5.36 -3.81
C GLY A 145 -16.29 -6.51 -3.69
N TYR A 146 -15.18 -6.29 -2.98
CA TYR A 146 -14.08 -7.23 -2.81
C TYR A 146 -14.03 -7.71 -1.36
N MET A 147 -13.91 -9.02 -1.17
CA MET A 147 -13.62 -9.59 0.13
C MET A 147 -12.23 -10.25 0.09
N PRO A 148 -11.28 -9.81 0.93
CA PRO A 148 -9.97 -10.43 0.98
C PRO A 148 -10.06 -11.85 1.57
N GLU A 149 -9.52 -12.83 0.85
CA GLU A 149 -9.38 -14.21 1.36
C GLU A 149 -8.37 -14.28 2.51
N GLN A 150 -7.35 -13.42 2.47
CA GLN A 150 -6.28 -13.37 3.47
C GLN A 150 -6.26 -11.99 4.14
N VAL A 151 -6.66 -11.95 5.40
CA VAL A 151 -6.51 -10.78 6.26
C VAL A 151 -5.27 -10.95 7.10
N GLN A 152 -4.35 -9.98 6.98
CA GLN A 152 -3.15 -9.95 7.80
C GLN A 152 -3.47 -9.23 9.11
N ASP A 153 -3.42 -9.97 10.21
CA ASP A 153 -3.47 -9.35 11.52
C ASP A 153 -2.09 -8.78 11.88
N PHE A 154 -2.06 -7.63 12.55
CA PHE A 154 -0.80 -7.05 12.99
C PHE A 154 -0.09 -8.00 13.97
N TYR A 155 1.16 -8.29 13.61
CA TYR A 155 2.10 -9.05 14.41
C TYR A 155 3.32 -8.16 14.72
N PRO A 156 3.74 -8.03 15.99
CA PRO A 156 4.81 -7.14 16.38
C PRO A 156 6.19 -7.70 15.96
N THR A 157 6.57 -7.43 14.70
CA THR A 157 7.90 -7.80 14.18
C THR A 157 8.99 -6.90 14.77
N PRO A 158 10.11 -7.45 15.28
CA PRO A 158 11.20 -6.67 15.86
C PRO A 158 11.74 -5.57 14.93
N SER A 159 12.36 -4.55 15.51
CA SER A 159 13.01 -3.44 14.79
C SER A 159 12.08 -2.62 13.89
N THR A 160 10.80 -2.49 14.27
CA THR A 160 9.85 -1.60 13.58
C THR A 160 9.26 -0.54 14.53
N VAL A 161 8.93 0.62 13.97
CA VAL A 161 8.22 1.70 14.70
C VAL A 161 6.86 1.21 15.21
N SER A 162 6.13 0.43 14.42
CA SER A 162 4.86 -0.17 14.82
C SER A 162 5.01 -1.06 16.05
N THR A 163 6.07 -1.87 16.12
CA THR A 163 6.34 -2.71 17.30
C THR A 163 6.72 -1.86 18.52
N CYS A 164 7.48 -0.79 18.34
CA CYS A 164 7.73 0.17 19.41
C CYS A 164 6.41 0.75 19.95
N MET A 165 5.50 1.19 19.08
CA MET A 165 4.16 1.66 19.47
C MET A 165 3.36 0.58 20.19
N TYR A 166 3.40 -0.67 19.70
CA TYR A 166 2.68 -1.79 20.29
C TYR A 166 3.08 -2.05 21.76
N TYR A 167 4.38 -2.02 22.06
CA TYR A 167 4.88 -2.27 23.40
C TYR A 167 4.80 -1.05 24.32
N THR A 168 5.10 0.14 23.81
CA THR A 168 5.20 1.37 24.63
C THR A 168 3.89 2.14 24.76
N GLY A 169 2.94 1.95 23.84
CA GLY A 169 1.71 2.74 23.79
C GLY A 169 1.93 4.20 23.36
N VAL A 170 3.09 4.53 22.78
CA VAL A 170 3.40 5.88 22.27
C VAL A 170 4.02 5.81 20.88
N ASP A 171 3.86 6.88 20.11
CA ASP A 171 4.52 7.07 18.83
C ASP A 171 5.93 7.62 19.06
N PRO A 172 7.02 6.87 18.77
CA PRO A 172 8.38 7.30 19.10
C PRO A 172 8.85 8.51 18.31
N ARG A 173 8.08 9.00 17.32
CA ARG A 173 8.41 10.18 16.52
C ARG A 173 8.07 11.49 17.25
N ASP A 174 7.01 11.48 18.07
CA ASP A 174 6.49 12.68 18.73
C ASP A 174 6.07 12.43 20.19
N MET A 175 6.27 11.22 20.69
CA MET A 175 5.87 10.73 22.02
C MET A 175 4.36 10.81 22.30
N SER A 176 3.52 10.99 21.27
CA SER A 176 2.06 11.02 21.43
C SER A 176 1.52 9.65 21.84
N PRO A 177 0.50 9.58 22.72
CA PRO A 177 -0.17 8.32 23.04
C PRO A 177 -0.76 7.63 21.80
N VAL A 178 -0.66 6.31 21.76
CA VAL A 178 -1.18 5.46 20.68
C VAL A 178 -2.02 4.36 21.30
N TYR A 179 -3.27 4.27 20.84
CA TYR A 179 -4.14 3.15 21.18
C TYR A 179 -3.60 1.85 20.58
N VAL A 180 -3.56 0.75 21.37
CA VAL A 180 -3.07 -0.54 20.90
C VAL A 180 -4.13 -1.62 21.16
N PRO A 181 -4.70 -2.25 20.13
CA PRO A 181 -5.64 -3.35 20.30
C PRO A 181 -4.89 -4.61 20.76
N LYS A 182 -4.88 -4.85 22.08
CA LYS A 182 -4.25 -6.03 22.72
C LYS A 182 -5.25 -7.12 23.06
N ASN A 183 -6.53 -6.80 23.21
CA ASN A 183 -7.56 -7.76 23.57
C ASN A 183 -7.80 -8.74 22.39
N PRO A 184 -7.61 -10.06 22.57
CA PRO A 184 -7.81 -11.05 21.51
C PRO A 184 -9.21 -10.99 20.89
N HIS A 185 -10.25 -10.74 21.69
CA HIS A 185 -11.62 -10.61 21.20
C HIS A 185 -11.79 -9.38 20.30
N GLU A 186 -11.16 -8.27 20.65
CA GLU A 186 -11.18 -7.08 19.81
C GLU A 186 -10.43 -7.29 18.48
N LYS A 187 -9.25 -7.92 18.53
CA LYS A 187 -8.49 -8.26 17.30
C LYS A 187 -9.29 -9.19 16.40
N ALA A 188 -9.93 -10.21 16.97
CA ALA A 188 -10.81 -11.11 16.24
C ALA A 188 -11.99 -10.37 15.60
N MET A 189 -12.60 -9.43 16.32
CA MET A 189 -13.69 -8.59 15.78
C MET A 189 -13.22 -7.69 14.64
N GLN A 190 -12.06 -7.03 14.77
CA GLN A 190 -11.49 -6.21 13.68
C GLN A 190 -11.21 -7.08 12.44
N ARG A 191 -10.71 -8.31 12.62
CA ARG A 191 -10.51 -9.26 11.53
C ARG A 191 -11.82 -9.70 10.89
N ALA A 192 -12.84 -10.06 11.69
CA ALA A 192 -14.16 -10.49 11.21
C ALA A 192 -14.84 -9.39 10.38
N LEU A 193 -14.68 -8.12 10.75
CA LEU A 193 -15.20 -6.98 9.97
C LEU A 193 -14.60 -6.90 8.55
N ILE A 194 -13.34 -7.29 8.38
CA ILE A 194 -12.68 -7.33 7.07
C ILE A 194 -13.15 -8.54 6.26
N GLN A 195 -13.49 -9.66 6.91
CA GLN A 195 -14.00 -10.89 6.29
C GLN A 195 -15.52 -11.07 6.51
N TYR A 196 -16.30 -9.99 6.44
CA TYR A 196 -17.69 -9.97 6.92
C TYR A 196 -18.67 -10.99 6.27
N ARG A 197 -18.32 -11.66 5.17
CA ARG A 197 -19.13 -12.74 4.57
C ARG A 197 -18.73 -14.15 5.03
N ASP A 198 -17.56 -14.29 5.65
CA ASP A 198 -17.02 -15.52 6.25
C ASP A 198 -16.17 -15.14 7.49
N PRO A 199 -16.84 -14.69 8.57
CA PRO A 199 -16.21 -14.01 9.70
C PRO A 199 -15.39 -14.92 10.64
#